data_AF-E0WHE6-F1
#
_entry.id   AF-E0WHE6-F1
#
_cell.length_a   1.000
_cell.length_b   1.000
_cell.length_c   1.000
_cell.angle_alpha   90.00
_cell.angle_beta   90.00
_cell.angle_gamma   90.00
#
_symmetry.space_group_name_H-M   'P 1'
#
loop_
_entity.id
_entity.type
_entity.pdbx_description
1 polymer ?
#
loop_
_entity_poly.entity_id
_entity_poly.type
_entity_poly.pdbx_seq_one_letter_code
_entity_poly.pdbx_strand_id
1 'polypeptide(L)'
;VAKMGKLVEEAQNNKSKTQRYIDEIAKYYTPAVVVVAASLAAIPAAMRVRDVEKWYHLALVVLVSACPCALILSTPIAAFCALSKAATSGLLVKGAEYLEILSTVKFICFDKTGTITKGEFSVSSFKPLIHNDKLLY
;
A
#
# COMPACT_ATOMS: atom_id res chain seq x y z
N VAL A 1 1.40 18.03 -14.51
CA VAL A 1 1.36 16.55 -14.61
C VAL A 1 2.72 15.91 -14.27
N ALA A 2 3.83 16.28 -14.95
CA ALA A 2 5.15 15.70 -14.69
C ALA A 2 5.64 15.77 -13.22
N LYS A 3 5.41 16.90 -12.53
CA LYS A 3 5.81 17.07 -11.12
C LYS A 3 5.02 16.19 -10.15
N MET A 4 3.75 15.91 -10.44
CA MET A 4 2.92 15.01 -9.63
C MET A 4 3.28 13.54 -9.87
N GLY A 5 3.58 13.16 -11.11
CA GLY A 5 4.06 11.81 -11.43
C GLY A 5 5.34 11.45 -10.65
N LYS A 6 6.31 12.38 -10.62
CA LYS A 6 7.56 12.21 -9.85
C LYS A 6 7.33 12.02 -8.35
N LEU A 7 6.41 12.78 -7.76
CA LEU A 7 6.06 12.65 -6.34
C LEU A 7 5.36 11.33 -6.03
N VAL A 8 4.52 10.82 -6.95
CA VAL A 8 3.89 9.50 -6.82
C VAL A 8 4.94 8.39 -6.93
N GLU A 9 5.89 8.50 -7.86
CA GLU A 9 6.98 7.54 -8.02
C GLU A 9 7.90 7.49 -6.79
N GLU A 10 8.26 8.65 -6.24
CA GLU A 10 9.02 8.74 -4.97
C GLU A 10 8.25 8.09 -3.80
N ALA A 11 6.92 8.26 -3.75
CA ALA A 11 6.07 7.62 -2.75
C ALA A 11 5.95 6.09 -2.94
N GLN A 12 6.01 5.58 -4.17
CA GLN A 12 5.96 4.14 -4.48
C GLN A 12 7.18 3.37 -3.98
N ASN A 13 8.34 4.02 -3.88
CA ASN A 13 9.56 3.37 -3.38
C ASN A 13 9.44 2.91 -1.91
N ASN A 14 8.48 3.44 -1.15
CA ASN A 14 8.17 2.95 0.19
C ASN A 14 7.16 1.80 0.15
N LYS A 15 7.68 0.57 0.20
CA LYS A 15 6.87 -0.65 0.32
C LYS A 15 5.98 -0.62 1.55
N SER A 16 4.71 -0.97 1.36
CA SER A 16 3.72 -1.08 2.42
C SER A 16 3.95 -2.29 3.33
N LYS A 17 3.28 -2.34 4.50
CA LYS A 17 3.42 -3.47 5.43
C LYS A 17 2.84 -4.74 4.82
N THR A 18 1.70 -4.62 4.14
CA THR A 18 1.07 -5.74 3.42
C THR A 18 1.98 -6.28 2.33
N GLN A 19 2.63 -5.38 1.57
CA GLN A 19 3.57 -5.79 0.52
C GLN A 19 4.77 -6.55 1.09
N ARG A 20 5.35 -6.08 2.20
CA ARG A 20 6.45 -6.78 2.87
C ARG A 20 6.02 -8.16 3.37
N TYR A 21 4.82 -8.28 3.94
CA TYR A 21 4.29 -9.55 4.41
C TYR A 21 4.10 -10.56 3.27
N ILE A 22 3.55 -10.12 2.13
CA ILE A 22 3.41 -10.97 0.94
C ILE A 22 4.78 -11.38 0.38
N ASP A 23 5.74 -10.45 0.31
CA ASP A 23 7.11 -10.73 -0.12
C ASP A 23 7.78 -11.79 0.78
N GLU A 24 7.57 -11.71 2.11
CA GLU A 24 8.08 -12.70 3.05
C GLU A 24 7.45 -14.09 2.85
N ILE A 25 6.14 -14.18 2.64
CA ILE A 25 5.48 -15.45 2.34
C ILE A 25 6.00 -16.02 1.02
N ALA A 26 6.13 -15.20 -0.02
CA ALA A 26 6.59 -15.62 -1.34
C ALA A 26 8.02 -16.22 -1.29
N LYS A 27 8.86 -15.72 -0.38
CA LYS A 27 10.22 -16.23 -0.14
C LYS A 27 10.22 -17.69 0.32
N TYR A 28 9.23 -18.13 1.08
CA TYR A 28 9.10 -19.52 1.54
C TYR A 28 8.25 -20.38 0.60
N TYR A 29 7.23 -19.78 0.00
CA TYR A 29 6.32 -20.49 -0.91
C TYR A 29 7.02 -20.99 -2.17
N THR A 30 7.83 -20.15 -2.81
CA THR A 30 8.54 -20.48 -4.07
C THR A 30 9.45 -21.71 -3.92
N PRO A 31 10.38 -21.77 -2.95
CA PRO A 31 11.23 -22.95 -2.78
C PRO A 31 10.41 -24.19 -2.35
N ALA A 32 9.35 -24.04 -1.56
CA ALA A 32 8.50 -25.16 -1.17
C ALA A 32 7.84 -25.83 -2.38
N VAL A 33 7.26 -25.05 -3.30
CA VAL A 33 6.66 -25.55 -4.54
C VAL A 33 7.69 -26.26 -5.42
N VAL A 34 8.90 -25.69 -5.55
CA VAL A 34 9.99 -26.32 -6.33
C VAL A 34 10.39 -27.67 -5.73
N VAL A 35 10.51 -27.77 -4.41
CA VAL A 35 10.81 -29.03 -3.72
C VAL A 35 9.70 -30.07 -3.92
N VAL A 36 8.43 -29.66 -3.86
CA VAL A 36 7.29 -30.53 -4.11
C VAL A 36 7.28 -31.04 -5.55
N ALA A 37 7.47 -30.15 -6.54
CA ALA A 37 7.55 -30.56 -7.94
C ALA A 37 8.75 -31.48 -8.23
N ALA A 38 9.92 -31.16 -7.66
CA ALA A 38 11.12 -31.99 -7.80
C ALA A 38 10.94 -33.37 -7.16
N SER A 39 10.31 -33.46 -6.00
CA SER A 39 10.04 -34.75 -5.34
C SER A 39 9.03 -35.60 -6.11
N LEU A 40 7.99 -34.98 -6.72
CA LEU A 40 7.06 -35.66 -7.63
C LEU A 40 7.74 -36.24 -8.87
N ALA A 41 8.81 -35.64 -9.36
CA ALA A 41 9.60 -36.19 -10.47
C ALA A 41 10.64 -37.23 -9.98
N ALA A 42 11.34 -36.94 -8.88
CA ALA A 42 12.47 -37.74 -8.42
C ALA A 42 12.07 -39.06 -7.74
N ILE A 43 11.00 -39.07 -6.94
CA ILE A 43 10.57 -40.28 -6.20
C ILE A 43 10.13 -41.40 -7.16
N PRO A 44 9.26 -41.17 -8.15
CA PRO A 44 8.83 -42.22 -9.08
C PRO A 44 9.98 -42.70 -9.99
N ALA A 45 10.90 -41.79 -10.35
CA ALA A 45 12.11 -42.14 -11.10
C ALA A 45 13.05 -43.04 -10.28
N ALA A 46 13.26 -42.74 -9.00
CA ALA A 46 14.09 -43.54 -8.10
C ALA A 46 13.49 -44.92 -7.80
N MET A 47 12.17 -45.01 -7.67
CA MET A 47 11.45 -46.27 -7.41
C MET A 47 11.19 -47.11 -8.67
N ARG A 48 11.62 -46.66 -9.86
CA ARG A 48 11.38 -47.32 -11.16
C ARG A 48 9.90 -47.67 -11.39
N VAL A 49 9.01 -46.75 -11.02
CA VAL A 49 7.56 -46.93 -11.21
C VAL A 49 7.24 -46.96 -12.71
N ARG A 50 6.25 -47.76 -13.11
CA ARG A 50 5.71 -47.74 -14.48
C ARG A 50 5.13 -46.35 -14.78
N ASP A 51 5.25 -45.87 -16.02
CA ASP A 51 4.73 -44.57 -16.48
C ASP A 51 5.44 -43.32 -15.89
N VAL A 52 6.78 -43.33 -15.81
CA VAL A 52 7.60 -42.16 -15.37
C VAL A 52 7.23 -40.86 -16.10
N GLU A 53 6.85 -40.94 -17.38
CA GLU A 53 6.41 -39.80 -18.20
C GLU A 53 5.18 -39.08 -17.61
N LYS A 54 4.21 -39.82 -17.04
CA LYS A 54 3.03 -39.22 -16.40
C LYS A 54 3.41 -38.43 -15.15
N TRP A 55 4.38 -38.91 -14.38
CA TRP A 55 4.84 -38.23 -13.17
C TRP A 55 5.64 -36.96 -13.49
N TYR A 56 6.45 -36.98 -14.55
CA TYR A 56 7.08 -35.75 -15.06
C TYR A 56 6.04 -34.73 -15.53
N HIS A 57 5.03 -35.17 -16.28
CA HIS A 57 3.95 -34.29 -16.71
C HIS A 57 3.23 -33.67 -15.50
N LEU A 58 2.90 -34.48 -14.49
CA LEU A 58 2.26 -34.00 -13.26
C LEU A 58 3.15 -32.99 -12.50
N ALA A 59 4.45 -33.25 -12.37
CA ALA A 59 5.39 -32.35 -11.71
C ALA A 59 5.44 -30.97 -12.39
N LEU A 60 5.46 -30.94 -13.73
CA LEU A 60 5.43 -29.69 -14.50
C LEU A 60 4.09 -28.96 -14.35
N VAL A 61 2.96 -29.68 -14.38
CA VAL A 61 1.63 -29.09 -14.15
C VAL A 61 1.54 -28.45 -12.77
N VAL A 62 2.04 -29.13 -11.72
CA VAL A 62 2.08 -28.59 -10.35
C VAL A 62 2.95 -27.35 -10.27
N LEU A 63 4.14 -27.38 -10.87
CA LEU A 63 5.07 -26.25 -10.85
C LEU A 63 4.48 -25.00 -11.52
N VAL A 64 3.83 -25.16 -12.68
CA VAL A 64 3.23 -24.06 -13.45
C VAL A 64 1.96 -23.53 -12.79
N SER A 65 1.08 -24.42 -12.32
CA SER A 65 -0.19 -24.03 -11.68
C SER A 65 0.01 -23.30 -10.35
N ALA A 66 1.14 -23.51 -9.69
CA ALA A 66 1.46 -22.89 -8.42
C ALA A 66 2.00 -21.44 -8.54
N CYS A 67 2.16 -20.82 -9.72
CA CYS A 67 2.68 -19.44 -9.74
C CYS A 67 1.80 -18.48 -8.93
N PRO A 68 2.33 -17.81 -7.87
CA PRO A 68 1.59 -16.82 -7.10
C PRO A 68 1.59 -15.43 -7.78
N CYS A 69 1.81 -15.39 -9.10
CA CYS A 69 2.02 -14.21 -9.92
C CYS A 69 0.99 -13.09 -9.63
N ALA A 70 -0.30 -13.45 -9.61
CA ALA A 70 -1.40 -12.49 -9.37
C ALA A 70 -1.41 -11.92 -7.94
N LEU A 71 -1.07 -12.75 -6.95
CA LEU A 71 -1.05 -12.34 -5.54
C LEU A 71 0.03 -11.27 -5.31
N ILE A 72 1.25 -11.52 -5.79
CA ILE A 72 2.39 -10.61 -5.60
C ILE A 72 2.14 -9.27 -6.29
N LEU A 73 1.57 -9.28 -7.49
CA LEU A 73 1.36 -8.06 -8.27
C LEU A 73 0.18 -7.22 -7.77
N SER A 74 -0.79 -7.84 -7.10
CA SER A 74 -2.02 -7.16 -6.65
C SER A 74 -1.77 -5.95 -5.75
N THR A 75 -0.82 -6.05 -4.82
CA THR A 75 -0.55 -5.02 -3.80
C THR A 75 0.12 -3.76 -4.36
N PRO A 76 1.24 -3.85 -5.12
CA PRO A 76 1.85 -2.65 -5.72
C PRO A 76 0.93 -1.97 -6.73
N ILE A 77 0.12 -2.73 -7.49
CA ILE A 77 -0.86 -2.16 -8.41
C ILE A 77 -1.93 -1.38 -7.64
N ALA A 78 -2.49 -1.96 -6.57
CA ALA A 78 -3.47 -1.27 -5.74
C ALA A 78 -2.90 0.01 -5.12
N ALA A 79 -1.67 -0.04 -4.61
CA ALA A 79 -0.98 1.12 -4.06
C ALA A 79 -0.74 2.22 -5.11
N PHE A 80 -0.32 1.86 -6.32
CA PHE A 80 -0.13 2.79 -7.43
C PHE A 80 -1.42 3.49 -7.83
N CYS A 81 -2.51 2.73 -7.99
CA CYS A 81 -3.82 3.28 -8.30
C CYS A 81 -4.31 4.23 -7.19
N ALA A 82 -4.15 3.84 -5.93
CA ALA A 82 -4.57 4.65 -4.79
C ALA A 82 -3.78 5.95 -4.68
N LEU A 83 -2.44 5.91 -4.79
CA LEU A 83 -1.58 7.10 -4.75
C LEU A 83 -1.84 8.03 -5.94
N SER A 84 -2.02 7.47 -7.14
CA SER A 84 -2.36 8.24 -8.35
C SER A 84 -3.71 8.95 -8.20
N LYS A 85 -4.71 8.25 -7.64
CA LYS A 85 -6.02 8.84 -7.38
C LYS A 85 -5.96 9.93 -6.32
N ALA A 86 -5.25 9.69 -5.21
CA ALA A 86 -5.07 10.69 -4.16
C ALA A 86 -4.42 11.97 -4.71
N ALA A 87 -3.32 11.83 -5.47
CA ALA A 87 -2.61 12.98 -6.05
C ALA A 87 -3.49 13.80 -7.01
N THR A 88 -4.27 13.13 -7.87
CA THR A 88 -5.20 13.82 -8.79
C THR A 88 -6.39 14.45 -8.08
N SER A 89 -6.73 14.01 -6.87
CA SER A 89 -7.74 14.60 -5.99
C SER A 89 -7.19 15.69 -5.04
N GLY A 90 -5.91 16.06 -5.15
CA GLY A 90 -5.29 17.09 -4.32
C GLY A 90 -4.80 16.60 -2.95
N LEU A 91 -4.83 15.30 -2.68
CA LEU A 91 -4.28 14.68 -1.48
C LEU A 91 -2.86 14.15 -1.77
N LEU A 92 -1.86 14.75 -1.13
CA LEU A 92 -0.48 14.30 -1.26
C LEU A 92 -0.14 13.31 -0.13
N VAL A 93 0.15 12.06 -0.49
CA VAL A 93 0.56 11.02 0.46
C VAL A 93 1.99 10.57 0.15
N LYS A 94 2.87 10.56 1.17
CA LYS A 94 4.31 10.29 1.04
C LYS A 94 4.68 8.80 0.87
N GLY A 95 3.70 7.90 0.74
CA GLY A 95 3.95 6.47 0.58
C GLY A 95 2.72 5.59 0.77
N ALA A 96 2.78 4.37 0.23
CA ALA A 96 1.70 3.39 0.33
C ALA A 96 1.44 2.92 1.77
N GLU A 97 2.50 2.83 2.59
CA GLU A 97 2.38 2.50 4.01
C GLU A 97 1.46 3.48 4.77
N TYR A 98 1.51 4.77 4.44
CA TYR A 98 0.66 5.77 5.08
C TYR A 98 -0.81 5.63 4.68
N LEU A 99 -1.11 5.15 3.47
CA LEU A 99 -2.49 4.83 3.06
C LEU A 99 -3.03 3.64 3.85
N GLU A 100 -2.21 2.61 4.08
CA GLU A 100 -2.60 1.48 4.93
C GLU A 100 -2.84 1.92 6.37
N ILE A 101 -1.94 2.73 6.94
CA ILE A 101 -2.13 3.28 8.29
C ILE A 101 -3.42 4.10 8.35
N LEU A 102 -3.65 4.99 7.37
CA LEU A 102 -4.85 5.82 7.29
C LEU A 102 -6.14 4.99 7.27
N SER A 103 -6.13 3.80 6.65
CA SER A 103 -7.30 2.89 6.64
C SER A 103 -7.69 2.38 8.03
N THR A 104 -6.76 2.42 8.99
CA THR A 104 -6.98 1.95 10.37
C THR A 104 -7.22 3.08 11.37
N VAL A 105 -7.11 4.34 10.94
CA VAL A 105 -7.29 5.52 11.81
C VAL A 105 -8.75 5.63 12.24
N LYS A 106 -9.00 5.72 13.55
CA LYS A 106 -10.35 5.88 14.14
C LYS A 106 -10.61 7.27 14.69
N PHE A 107 -9.55 7.96 15.10
CA PHE A 107 -9.62 9.27 15.73
C PHE A 107 -8.71 10.22 14.98
N ILE A 108 -9.22 11.41 14.68
CA ILE A 108 -8.47 12.48 14.04
C ILE A 108 -8.49 13.66 15.01
N CYS A 109 -7.32 14.04 15.50
CA CYS A 109 -7.13 15.22 16.32
C CYS A 109 -6.63 16.33 15.41
N PHE A 110 -7.41 17.39 15.26
CA PHE A 110 -7.03 18.56 14.48
C PHE A 110 -6.35 19.58 15.38
N ASP A 111 -5.20 20.10 14.92
CA ASP A 111 -4.70 21.34 15.49
C ASP A 111 -5.63 22.49 15.11
N LYS A 112 -5.78 23.48 15.99
CA LYS A 112 -6.70 24.59 15.72
C LYS A 112 -6.04 25.62 14.80
N THR A 113 -4.88 26.11 15.20
CA THR A 113 -4.22 27.25 14.55
C THR A 113 -3.52 26.80 13.28
N GLY A 114 -3.91 27.34 12.12
CA GLY A 114 -3.28 27.00 10.84
C GLY A 114 -3.78 25.71 10.17
N THR A 115 -4.64 24.92 10.85
CA THR A 115 -5.34 23.77 10.23
C THR A 115 -6.84 24.02 10.13
N ILE A 116 -7.53 24.30 11.25
CA ILE A 116 -8.96 24.67 11.22
C ILE A 116 -9.10 26.18 10.94
N THR A 117 -8.24 27.00 11.53
CA THR A 117 -8.22 28.44 11.32
C THR A 117 -7.11 28.83 10.35
N LYS A 118 -7.23 30.01 9.73
CA LYS A 118 -6.20 30.56 8.84
C LYS A 118 -4.87 30.90 9.53
N GLY A 119 -4.84 30.88 10.87
CA GLY A 119 -3.67 31.35 11.64
C GLY A 119 -3.47 32.88 11.60
N GLU A 120 -4.41 33.61 11.00
CA GLU A 120 -4.41 35.08 10.93
C GLU A 120 -5.27 35.65 12.06
N PHE A 121 -4.70 36.57 12.85
CA PHE A 121 -5.43 37.25 13.91
C PHE A 121 -6.25 38.40 13.35
N SER A 122 -7.52 38.48 13.77
CA SER A 122 -8.41 39.60 13.47
C SER A 122 -9.19 39.98 14.72
N VAL A 123 -9.44 41.28 14.90
CA VAL A 123 -10.26 41.79 16.01
C VAL A 123 -11.71 41.42 15.73
N SER A 124 -12.27 40.52 16.55
CA SER A 124 -13.65 40.05 16.39
C SER A 124 -14.68 40.98 17.02
N SER A 125 -14.33 41.62 18.13
CA SER A 125 -15.21 42.53 18.85
C SER A 125 -14.39 43.49 19.71
N PHE A 126 -14.81 44.74 19.71
CA PHE A 126 -14.34 45.76 20.64
C PHE A 126 -15.55 46.27 21.41
N LYS A 127 -15.60 46.00 22.73
CA LYS A 127 -16.68 46.48 23.62
C LYS A 127 -16.09 47.46 24.65
N PRO A 128 -16.22 48.77 24.43
CA PRO A 128 -15.83 49.74 25.45
C PRO A 128 -16.77 49.66 26.66
N LEU A 129 -16.22 49.80 27.87
CA LEU A 129 -16.97 49.74 29.13
C LEU A 129 -17.67 51.07 29.48
N ILE A 130 -17.48 52.13 28.69
CA ILE A 130 -18.00 53.47 28.95
C ILE A 130 -19.24 53.71 28.07
N HIS A 131 -20.40 53.91 28.71
CA HIS A 131 -21.67 54.29 28.07
C HIS A 131 -21.73 55.81 27.87
N ASN A 132 -20.88 56.36 27.00
CA ASN A 132 -20.99 57.76 26.59
C ASN A 132 -21.19 57.81 25.07
N ASP A 133 -22.38 58.24 24.64
CA ASP A 133 -22.81 58.41 23.24
C ASP A 133 -22.06 59.53 22.49
N LYS A 134 -20.84 59.84 22.90
CA LYS A 134 -19.97 60.86 22.28
C LYS A 134 -18.51 60.43 22.35
N LEU A 135 -18.16 59.35 21.67
CA LEU A 135 -16.80 59.21 21.17
C LEU A 135 -16.88 58.97 19.66
N LEU A 136 -16.28 59.93 18.98
CA LEU A 136 -16.32 60.23 17.56
C LEU A 136 -15.67 59.14 16.71
N TYR A 137 -16.07 59.16 15.43
CA TYR A 137 -15.53 58.52 14.22
C TYR A 137 -16.11 57.14 13.87
#